data_AF-A0A2R6QMZ8-F1
#
_entry.id   AF-A0A2R6QMZ8-F1
#
_cell.length_a   1.000
_cell.length_b   1.000
_cell.length_c   1.000
_cell.angle_alpha   90.00
_cell.angle_beta   90.00
_cell.angle_gamma   90.00
#
_symmetry.space_group_name_H-M   'P 1'
#
loop_
_entity.id
_entity.type
_entity.pdbx_description
1 polymer ?
#
loop_
_entity_poly.entity_id
_entity_poly.type
_entity_poly.pdbx_seq_one_letter_code
_entity_poly.pdbx_strand_id
1 'polypeptide(L)'
;MLNLFNLRGLTWGSGNDDRETVALTAAEVASLRSGIADLEEREAHLKARLEHVDEMLRSARLSGYLYIRTRWAALPGEPPPIDDTEVDDWLPRFLVLHGSCIFIYLVSTDLSPQDSTLLSDVTEVGPLPPLTREDGETRYCFYIVTCHGLRYECSSASKVQVALWLTTLQGDCKSAPD
;
A
#
# COMPACT_ATOMS: atom_id res chain seq x y z
N MET A 1 17.88 -12.70 -3.44
CA MET A 1 18.82 -13.36 -2.50
C MET A 1 20.02 -12.45 -2.35
N LEU A 2 20.24 -11.88 -1.17
CA LEU A 2 21.46 -11.12 -0.88
C LEU A 2 22.57 -12.14 -0.59
N ASN A 3 23.62 -12.16 -1.40
CA ASN A 3 24.89 -12.79 -1.02
C ASN A 3 25.54 -11.91 0.07
N LEU A 4 24.92 -11.92 1.24
CA LEU A 4 25.46 -11.33 2.46
C LEU A 4 26.65 -12.19 2.86
N PHE A 5 27.84 -11.69 2.55
CA PHE A 5 29.08 -12.05 3.21
C PHE A 5 29.32 -13.56 3.33
N ASN A 6 29.72 -14.19 2.22
CA ASN A 6 30.66 -15.30 2.36
C ASN A 6 31.99 -14.72 2.88
N LEU A 7 32.06 -14.44 4.18
CA LEU A 7 33.29 -14.21 4.95
C LEU A 7 34.17 -15.49 5.03
N ARG A 8 34.03 -16.41 4.07
CA ARG A 8 34.95 -17.53 3.85
C ARG A 8 36.13 -16.99 3.05
N GLY A 9 37.07 -16.36 3.72
CA GLY A 9 38.28 -15.86 3.05
C GLY A 9 39.19 -14.96 3.86
N LEU A 10 38.79 -14.52 5.05
CA LEU A 10 39.72 -13.83 5.94
C LEU A 10 40.75 -14.85 6.45
N THR A 11 41.94 -14.85 5.87
CA THR A 11 43.08 -15.58 6.43
C THR A 11 43.45 -14.96 7.77
N TRP A 12 43.07 -15.63 8.85
CA TRP A 12 43.61 -15.34 10.17
C TRP A 12 45.12 -15.59 10.16
N GLY A 13 45.88 -14.51 10.25
CA GLY A 13 47.32 -14.61 10.51
C GLY A 13 47.52 -15.05 11.96
N SER A 14 48.09 -16.24 12.16
CA SER A 14 48.61 -16.66 13.46
C SER A 14 49.86 -15.83 13.78
N GLY A 15 49.65 -14.63 14.32
CA GLY A 15 50.68 -13.80 14.91
C GLY A 15 50.80 -14.15 16.38
N ASN A 16 52.00 -14.55 16.79
CA ASN A 16 52.33 -14.91 18.16
C ASN A 16 52.42 -13.64 19.03
N ASP A 17 51.28 -13.01 19.30
CA ASP A 17 51.09 -11.96 20.30
C ASP A 17 49.58 -11.77 20.53
N ASP A 18 49.19 -11.43 21.76
CA ASP A 18 47.86 -11.56 22.38
C ASP A 18 46.72 -10.69 21.78
N ARG A 19 46.78 -10.36 20.48
CA ARG A 19 45.73 -9.71 19.69
C ARG A 19 45.70 -10.28 18.27
N GLU A 20 44.69 -11.08 17.97
CA GLU A 20 44.36 -11.48 16.60
C GLU A 20 44.08 -10.24 15.73
N THR A 21 45.06 -9.80 14.95
CA THR A 21 44.92 -8.69 13.99
C THR A 21 44.58 -9.22 12.60
N VAL A 22 43.41 -8.84 12.07
CA VAL A 22 43.00 -9.15 10.70
C VAL A 22 43.75 -8.22 9.73
N ALA A 23 44.63 -8.79 8.90
CA ALA A 23 45.30 -8.05 7.83
C ALA A 23 44.42 -8.04 6.58
N LEU A 24 43.66 -6.95 6.38
CA LEU A 24 42.87 -6.72 5.17
C LEU A 24 43.72 -6.03 4.11
N THR A 25 43.57 -6.44 2.84
CA THR A 25 44.13 -5.73 1.70
C THR A 25 43.44 -4.38 1.50
N ALA A 26 44.13 -3.42 0.87
CA ALA A 26 43.55 -2.11 0.55
C ALA A 26 42.27 -2.21 -0.30
N ALA A 27 42.19 -3.23 -1.16
CA ALA A 27 41.01 -3.51 -1.99
C ALA A 27 39.82 -4.00 -1.15
N GLU A 28 40.05 -4.87 -0.16
CA GLU A 28 39.00 -5.35 0.75
C GLU A 28 38.48 -4.21 1.64
N VAL A 29 39.38 -3.35 2.16
CA VAL A 29 38.97 -2.17 2.94
C VAL A 29 38.14 -1.21 2.08
N ALA A 30 38.53 -0.97 0.83
CA ALA A 30 37.77 -0.12 -0.08
C ALA A 30 36.39 -0.73 -0.41
N SER A 31 36.33 -2.04 -0.63
CA SER A 31 35.08 -2.79 -0.85
C SER A 31 34.14 -2.70 0.34
N LEU A 32 34.65 -2.93 1.56
CA LEU A 32 33.86 -2.80 2.79
C LEU A 32 33.34 -1.38 2.99
N ARG A 33 34.15 -0.35 2.72
CA ARG A 33 33.72 1.05 2.80
C ARG A 33 32.60 1.38 1.81
N SER A 34 32.71 0.90 0.57
CA SER A 34 31.63 1.04 -0.42
C SER A 34 30.36 0.34 0.06
N GLY A 35 30.49 -0.90 0.57
CA GLY A 35 29.35 -1.64 1.10
C GLY A 35 28.70 -0.97 2.31
N ILE A 36 29.48 -0.34 3.19
CA ILE A 36 28.94 0.47 4.30
C ILE A 36 28.17 1.67 3.76
N ALA A 37 28.73 2.42 2.80
CA ALA A 37 28.05 3.57 2.21
C ALA A 37 26.72 3.19 1.55
N ASP A 38 26.69 2.08 0.78
CA ASP A 38 25.47 1.56 0.16
C ASP A 38 24.41 1.16 1.22
N LEU A 39 24.86 0.59 2.34
CA LEU A 39 23.98 0.23 3.46
C LEU A 39 23.44 1.46 4.19
N GLU A 40 24.27 2.47 4.42
CA GLU A 40 23.86 3.74 5.03
C GLU A 40 22.82 4.47 4.16
N GLU A 41 23.00 4.51 2.84
CA GLU A 41 22.01 5.07 1.92
C GLU A 41 20.69 4.29 1.96
N ARG A 42 20.77 2.96 1.96
CA ARG A 42 19.58 2.09 2.06
C ARG A 42 18.87 2.28 3.41
N GLU A 43 19.60 2.43 4.50
CA GLU A 43 19.04 2.71 5.83
C GLU A 43 18.32 4.06 5.83
N ALA A 44 18.95 5.12 5.33
CA ALA A 44 18.36 6.45 5.24
C ALA A 44 17.05 6.42 4.41
N HIS A 45 17.05 5.71 3.29
CA HIS A 45 15.85 5.53 2.45
C HIS A 45 14.73 4.79 3.20
N LEU A 46 15.03 3.70 3.89
CA LEU A 46 14.03 2.96 4.67
C LEU A 46 13.49 3.77 5.85
N LYS A 47 14.34 4.56 6.50
CA LYS A 47 13.94 5.46 7.58
C LYS A 47 12.98 6.54 7.09
N ALA A 48 13.29 7.18 5.96
CA ALA A 48 12.39 8.16 5.34
C ALA A 48 11.02 7.54 4.97
N ARG A 49 11.01 6.31 4.46
CA ARG A 49 9.76 5.57 4.20
C ARG A 49 8.97 5.31 5.48
N LEU A 50 9.64 4.91 6.56
CA LEU A 50 8.96 4.66 7.83
C LEU A 50 8.36 5.94 8.42
N GLU A 51 9.12 7.03 8.41
CA GLU A 51 8.66 8.35 8.90
C GLU A 51 7.47 8.86 8.08
N HIS A 52 7.49 8.68 6.76
CA HIS A 52 6.36 9.02 5.89
C HIS A 52 5.09 8.24 6.25
N VAL A 53 5.20 6.92 6.42
CA VAL A 53 4.06 6.07 6.78
C VAL A 53 3.50 6.43 8.16
N ASP A 54 4.39 6.65 9.12
CA ASP A 54 4.04 7.05 10.48
C ASP A 54 3.27 8.39 10.49
N GLU A 55 3.74 9.38 9.73
CA GLU A 55 3.03 10.66 9.60
C GLU A 55 1.67 10.49 8.91
N MET A 56 1.61 9.74 7.80
CA MET A 56 0.35 9.45 7.11
C MET A 56 -0.67 8.78 8.04
N LEU A 57 -0.24 7.78 8.83
CA LEU A 57 -1.13 7.07 9.74
C LEU A 57 -1.62 7.94 10.90
N ARG A 58 -0.81 8.91 11.35
CA ARG A 58 -1.22 9.85 12.40
C ARG A 58 -2.26 10.85 11.92
N SER A 59 -2.15 11.31 10.67
CA SER A 59 -3.06 12.31 10.12
C SER A 59 -4.30 11.70 9.45
N ALA A 60 -4.23 10.43 9.06
CA ALA A 60 -5.34 9.73 8.41
C ALA A 60 -6.54 9.55 9.35
N ARG A 61 -7.73 9.78 8.80
CA ARG A 61 -9.00 9.49 9.47
C ARG A 61 -9.34 8.01 9.40
N LEU A 62 -9.06 7.41 8.25
CA LEU A 62 -9.13 5.97 8.05
C LEU A 62 -7.94 5.52 7.22
N SER A 63 -7.38 4.37 7.57
CA SER A 63 -6.35 3.72 6.76
C SER A 63 -6.48 2.22 6.88
N GLY A 64 -6.24 1.49 5.80
CA GLY A 64 -6.20 0.04 5.86
C GLY A 64 -6.13 -0.63 4.51
N TYR A 65 -5.77 -1.91 4.53
CA TYR A 65 -5.81 -2.74 3.34
C TYR A 65 -7.25 -3.12 3.01
N LEU A 66 -7.62 -2.92 1.76
CA LEU A 66 -8.86 -3.39 1.15
C LEU A 66 -8.50 -4.02 -0.20
N TYR A 67 -9.29 -4.99 -0.62
CA TYR A 67 -9.24 -5.44 -2.01
C TYR A 67 -10.06 -4.45 -2.84
N ILE A 68 -9.46 -3.90 -3.89
CA ILE A 68 -10.13 -2.99 -4.82
C ILE A 68 -10.19 -3.63 -6.20
N ARG A 69 -11.29 -3.39 -6.90
CA ARG A 69 -11.36 -3.42 -8.36
C ARG A 69 -12.04 -2.16 -8.89
N THR A 70 -11.68 -1.75 -10.09
CA THR A 70 -12.28 -0.59 -10.75
C THR A 70 -13.23 -1.03 -11.84
N ARG A 71 -14.39 -0.40 -11.91
CA ARG A 71 -15.38 -0.58 -12.97
C ARG A 71 -15.81 0.80 -13.48
N TRP A 72 -16.25 0.88 -14.72
CA TRP A 72 -16.94 2.06 -15.23
C TRP A 72 -18.44 1.90 -14.99
N ALA A 73 -19.08 2.92 -14.44
CA ALA A 73 -20.53 3.00 -14.42
C ALA A 73 -21.03 3.28 -15.84
N ALA A 74 -22.18 2.70 -16.20
CA ALA A 74 -22.81 2.98 -17.48
C ALA A 74 -23.17 4.48 -17.58
N LEU A 75 -22.67 5.18 -18.59
CA LEU A 75 -23.10 6.55 -18.83
C LEU A 75 -24.54 6.58 -19.35
N PRO A 76 -25.30 7.67 -19.12
CA PRO A 76 -26.67 7.78 -19.61
C PRO A 76 -26.74 7.59 -21.14
N GLY A 77 -27.41 6.52 -21.57
CA GLY A 77 -27.59 6.18 -23.00
C GLY A 77 -26.59 5.18 -23.56
N GLU A 78 -25.57 4.76 -22.80
CA GLU A 78 -24.68 3.67 -23.18
C GLU A 78 -25.28 2.30 -22.80
N PRO A 79 -25.01 1.25 -23.59
CA PRO A 79 -25.31 -0.11 -23.15
C PRO A 79 -24.55 -0.41 -21.86
N PRO A 80 -25.09 -1.25 -20.96
CA PRO A 80 -24.40 -1.63 -19.74
C PRO A 80 -23.01 -2.18 -20.11
N PRO A 81 -21.95 -1.81 -19.35
CA PRO A 81 -20.62 -2.35 -19.53
C PRO A 81 -20.66 -3.88 -19.60
N ILE A 82 -19.80 -4.45 -20.44
CA ILE A 82 -19.65 -5.91 -20.52
C ILE A 82 -19.35 -6.42 -19.10
N ASP A 83 -20.16 -7.38 -18.67
CA ASP A 83 -20.12 -7.91 -17.33
C ASP A 83 -18.93 -8.88 -17.17
N ASP A 84 -17.74 -8.32 -16.97
CA ASP A 84 -16.52 -9.08 -16.66
C ASP A 84 -16.49 -9.50 -15.16
N THR A 85 -17.64 -9.83 -14.57
CA THR A 85 -17.71 -10.30 -13.17
C THR A 85 -17.08 -11.67 -12.97
N GLU A 86 -16.88 -12.44 -14.04
CA GLU A 86 -16.17 -13.72 -13.99
C GLU A 86 -14.65 -13.58 -13.84
N VAL A 87 -14.09 -12.37 -14.02
CA VAL A 87 -12.66 -12.12 -13.83
C VAL A 87 -12.39 -11.71 -12.37
N ASP A 88 -11.65 -12.54 -11.62
CA ASP A 88 -11.15 -12.19 -10.28
C ASP A 88 -9.97 -11.20 -10.39
N ASP A 89 -10.30 -9.93 -10.58
CA ASP A 89 -9.36 -8.82 -10.68
C ASP A 89 -9.26 -8.00 -9.38
N TRP A 90 -9.69 -8.57 -8.26
CA TRP A 90 -9.57 -7.95 -6.95
C TRP A 90 -8.11 -7.90 -6.50
N LEU A 91 -7.59 -6.69 -6.33
CA LEU A 91 -6.21 -6.48 -5.93
C LEU A 91 -6.12 -5.82 -4.54
N PRO A 92 -5.25 -6.32 -3.64
CA PRO A 92 -5.04 -5.67 -2.35
C PRO A 92 -4.38 -4.31 -2.58
N ARG A 93 -4.96 -3.27 -1.99
CA ARG A 93 -4.44 -1.91 -1.99
C ARG A 93 -4.50 -1.33 -0.60
N PHE A 94 -3.58 -0.43 -0.28
CA PHE A 94 -3.60 0.30 0.97
C PHE A 94 -4.31 1.64 0.74
N LEU A 95 -5.48 1.81 1.37
CA LEU A 95 -6.28 3.01 1.20
C LEU A 95 -6.06 3.90 2.41
N VAL A 96 -6.01 5.20 2.16
CA VAL A 96 -5.88 6.22 3.20
C VAL A 96 -6.86 7.34 2.92
N LEU A 97 -7.79 7.55 3.84
CA LEU A 97 -8.65 8.72 3.88
C LEU A 97 -7.96 9.79 4.71
N HIS A 98 -7.45 10.82 4.03
CA HIS A 98 -6.74 11.92 4.66
C HIS A 98 -7.27 13.26 4.14
N GLY A 99 -7.66 14.14 5.06
CA GLY A 99 -8.35 15.39 4.72
C GLY A 99 -9.64 15.11 3.93
N SER A 100 -9.74 15.71 2.75
CA SER A 100 -10.84 15.55 1.80
C SER A 100 -10.49 14.64 0.61
N CYS A 101 -9.49 13.77 0.75
CA CYS A 101 -9.02 12.89 -0.32
C CYS A 101 -8.94 11.43 0.14
N ILE A 102 -9.25 10.52 -0.78
CA ILE A 102 -8.95 9.11 -0.68
C ILE A 102 -7.69 8.86 -1.51
N PHE A 103 -6.64 8.34 -0.89
CA PHE A 103 -5.39 7.95 -1.53
C PHE A 103 -5.28 6.44 -1.62
N ILE A 104 -4.89 5.94 -2.77
CA ILE A 104 -4.74 4.50 -3.03
C ILE A 104 -3.26 4.21 -3.29
N TYR A 105 -2.66 3.38 -2.46
CA TYR A 105 -1.26 2.95 -2.57
C TYR A 105 -1.20 1.47 -2.98
N LEU A 106 -0.13 1.08 -3.68
CA LEU A 106 0.10 -0.34 -3.99
C LEU A 106 0.37 -1.11 -2.71
N VAL A 107 1.26 -0.57 -1.88
CA VAL A 107 1.56 -1.05 -0.53
C VAL A 107 1.66 0.12 0.44
N SER A 108 1.47 -0.14 1.73
CA SER A 108 1.49 0.88 2.78
C SER A 108 2.82 1.57 3.00
N THR A 109 3.87 1.22 2.25
CA THR A 109 5.24 1.75 2.40
C THR A 109 5.69 2.53 1.17
N ASP A 110 4.78 2.75 0.21
CA ASP A 110 5.04 3.60 -0.93
C ASP A 110 5.04 5.06 -0.49
N LEU A 111 5.94 5.87 -1.06
CA LEU A 111 6.03 7.31 -0.78
C LEU A 111 4.99 8.14 -1.57
N SER A 112 4.40 7.54 -2.60
CA SER A 112 3.47 8.21 -3.49
C SER A 112 2.27 7.31 -3.76
N PRO A 113 1.05 7.86 -3.73
CA PRO A 113 -0.15 7.11 -4.10
C PRO A 113 -0.11 6.73 -5.59
N GLN A 114 -0.71 5.60 -5.93
CA GLN A 114 -1.01 5.23 -7.31
C GLN A 114 -2.14 6.10 -7.89
N ASP A 115 -3.13 6.41 -7.05
CA ASP A 115 -4.31 7.17 -7.44
C ASP A 115 -4.83 7.98 -6.24
N SER A 116 -5.57 9.05 -6.53
CA SER A 116 -6.20 9.91 -5.54
C SER A 116 -7.57 10.39 -6.01
N THR A 117 -8.55 10.33 -5.14
CA THR A 117 -9.92 10.78 -5.41
C THR A 117 -10.33 11.82 -4.38
N LEU A 118 -10.78 13.00 -4.83
CA LEU A 118 -11.36 14.01 -3.95
C LEU A 118 -12.75 13.56 -3.50
N LEU A 119 -13.10 13.81 -2.23
CA LEU A 119 -14.44 13.52 -1.71
C LEU A 119 -15.52 14.38 -2.40
N SER A 120 -15.16 15.57 -2.91
CA SER A 120 -16.06 16.40 -3.73
C SER A 120 -16.45 15.76 -5.05
N ASP A 121 -15.61 14.85 -5.56
CA ASP A 121 -15.85 14.17 -6.82
C ASP A 121 -16.66 12.89 -6.59
N VAL A 122 -16.88 12.48 -5.33
CA VAL A 122 -17.68 11.30 -4.99
C VAL A 122 -19.17 11.67 -5.04
N THR A 123 -19.89 11.01 -5.94
CA THR A 123 -21.32 11.21 -6.14
C THR A 123 -22.16 10.20 -5.36
N GLU A 124 -21.65 9.00 -5.14
CA GLU A 124 -22.40 7.93 -4.50
C GLU A 124 -21.49 7.00 -3.70
N VAL A 125 -21.93 6.60 -2.51
CA VAL A 125 -21.28 5.59 -1.67
C VAL A 125 -22.33 4.65 -1.10
N GLY A 126 -22.21 3.36 -1.38
CA GLY A 126 -23.22 2.38 -1.01
C GLY A 126 -22.68 0.98 -0.71
N PRO A 127 -23.45 0.15 0.00
CA PRO A 127 -23.09 -1.23 0.24
C PRO A 127 -23.25 -2.07 -1.04
N LEU A 128 -22.41 -3.11 -1.18
CA LEU A 128 -22.57 -4.15 -2.19
C LEU A 128 -23.00 -5.47 -1.53
N PRO A 129 -23.66 -6.38 -2.27
CA PRO A 129 -23.87 -7.74 -1.81
C PRO A 129 -22.54 -8.38 -1.40
N PRO A 130 -22.50 -9.16 -0.30
CA PRO A 130 -21.31 -9.90 0.07
C PRO A 130 -20.91 -10.86 -1.05
N LEU A 131 -19.60 -10.96 -1.29
CA LEU A 131 -19.03 -11.87 -2.26
C LEU A 131 -18.56 -13.14 -1.55
N THR A 132 -19.00 -14.31 -2.00
CA THR A 132 -18.42 -15.59 -1.57
C THR A 132 -17.39 -16.00 -2.61
N ARG A 133 -16.11 -16.09 -2.21
CA ARG A 133 -15.07 -16.61 -3.10
C ARG A 133 -15.13 -18.14 -3.19
N GLU A 134 -14.43 -18.71 -4.17
CA GLU A 134 -14.37 -20.16 -4.41
C GLU A 134 -13.84 -20.95 -3.18
N ASP A 135 -13.06 -20.29 -2.33
CA ASP A 135 -12.53 -20.81 -1.07
C ASP A 135 -13.58 -20.86 0.07
N GLY A 136 -14.80 -20.35 -0.16
CA GLY A 136 -15.87 -20.25 0.83
C GLY A 136 -15.77 -19.05 1.76
N GLU A 137 -14.77 -18.16 1.59
CA GLU A 137 -14.63 -16.94 2.38
C GLU A 137 -15.69 -15.91 1.94
N THR A 138 -16.50 -15.45 2.91
CA THR A 138 -17.43 -14.33 2.68
C THR A 138 -16.70 -13.01 2.85
N ARG A 139 -16.68 -12.19 1.79
CA ARG A 139 -16.16 -10.83 1.79
C ARG A 139 -17.30 -9.84 1.79
N TYR A 140 -17.19 -8.83 2.65
CA TYR A 140 -18.10 -7.71 2.71
C TYR A 140 -17.62 -6.65 1.71
N CYS A 141 -18.57 -6.05 1.00
CA CYS A 141 -18.25 -5.18 -0.13
C CYS A 141 -18.99 -3.85 -0.02
N PHE A 142 -18.38 -2.81 -0.56
CA PHE A 142 -19.00 -1.50 -0.78
C PHE A 142 -18.47 -0.87 -2.06
N TYR A 143 -19.14 0.17 -2.54
CA TYR A 143 -18.70 0.90 -3.72
C TYR A 143 -18.67 2.41 -3.49
N ILE A 144 -17.83 3.07 -4.29
CA ILE A 144 -17.69 4.52 -4.38
C ILE A 144 -17.80 4.86 -5.87
N VAL A 145 -18.73 5.74 -6.23
CA VAL A 145 -18.85 6.28 -7.60
C VAL A 145 -18.39 7.71 -7.62
N THR A 146 -17.61 8.05 -8.64
CA THR A 146 -17.15 9.41 -8.90
C THR A 146 -18.02 10.11 -9.95
N CYS A 147 -17.95 11.43 -10.00
CA CYS A 147 -18.62 12.27 -11.00
C CYS A 147 -18.19 11.97 -12.44
N HIS A 148 -17.03 11.34 -12.63
CA HIS A 148 -16.52 10.89 -13.92
C HIS A 148 -17.03 9.51 -14.34
N GLY A 149 -17.89 8.87 -13.54
CA GLY A 149 -18.40 7.53 -13.81
C GLY A 149 -17.45 6.40 -13.41
N LEU A 150 -16.27 6.70 -12.85
CA LEU A 150 -15.39 5.67 -12.29
C LEU A 150 -16.00 5.15 -10.97
N ARG A 151 -16.12 3.83 -10.87
CA ARG A 151 -16.65 3.10 -9.71
C ARG A 151 -15.56 2.24 -9.08
N TYR A 152 -15.18 2.57 -7.86
CA TYR A 152 -14.33 1.72 -7.03
C TYR A 152 -15.21 0.73 -6.29
N GLU A 153 -14.94 -0.56 -6.45
CA GLU A 153 -15.53 -1.59 -5.59
C GLU A 153 -14.47 -2.06 -4.61
N CYS A 154 -14.82 -2.03 -3.33
CA CYS A 154 -13.92 -2.30 -2.22
C CYS A 154 -14.46 -3.48 -1.42
N SER A 155 -13.58 -4.41 -1.04
CA SER A 155 -13.96 -5.57 -0.23
C SER A 155 -12.96 -5.89 0.88
N SER A 156 -13.47 -6.51 1.94
CA SER A 156 -12.70 -7.01 3.08
C SER A 156 -13.40 -8.21 3.73
N ALA A 157 -12.62 -9.10 4.34
CA ALA A 157 -13.15 -10.17 5.20
C ALA A 157 -13.79 -9.62 6.50
N SER A 158 -13.46 -8.38 6.90
CA SER A 158 -13.99 -7.76 8.11
C SER A 158 -15.22 -6.89 7.81
N LYS A 159 -16.39 -7.36 8.28
CA LYS A 159 -17.64 -6.58 8.22
C LYS A 159 -17.52 -5.23 8.93
N VAL A 160 -16.81 -5.21 10.06
CA VAL A 160 -16.61 -4.00 10.86
C VAL A 160 -15.78 -2.97 10.10
N GLN A 161 -14.72 -3.43 9.40
CA GLN A 161 -13.90 -2.55 8.58
C GLN A 161 -14.73 -1.91 7.46
N VAL A 162 -15.53 -2.70 6.73
CA VAL A 162 -16.40 -2.19 5.66
C VAL A 162 -17.46 -1.21 6.20
N ALA A 163 -18.08 -1.54 7.34
CA ALA A 163 -19.05 -0.65 7.97
C ALA A 163 -18.42 0.69 8.40
N LEU A 164 -17.19 0.65 8.92
CA LEU A 164 -16.44 1.85 9.31
C LEU A 164 -16.13 2.75 8.11
N TRP A 165 -15.67 2.16 6.99
CA TRP A 165 -15.44 2.89 5.74
C TRP A 165 -16.73 3.51 5.19
N LEU A 166 -17.81 2.72 5.10
CA LEU A 166 -19.11 3.19 4.63
C LEU A 166 -19.65 4.36 5.43
N THR A 167 -19.69 4.22 6.76
CA THR A 167 -20.23 5.25 7.65
C THR A 167 -19.44 6.54 7.60
N THR A 168 -18.11 6.45 7.52
CA THR A 168 -17.23 7.61 7.43
C THR A 168 -17.40 8.34 6.10
N LEU A 169 -17.32 7.61 4.98
CA LEU A 169 -17.46 8.21 3.65
C LEU A 169 -18.85 8.82 3.41
N GLN A 170 -19.91 8.14 3.87
CA GLN A 170 -21.28 8.68 3.77
C GLN A 170 -21.50 9.92 4.66
N GLY A 171 -20.84 9.99 5.83
CA GLY A 171 -20.86 11.18 6.66
C GLY A 171 -20.23 12.37 5.94
N ASP A 172 -19.08 12.15 5.31
CA ASP A 172 -18.33 13.21 4.63
C ASP A 172 -19.03 13.71 3.36
N CYS A 173 -19.53 12.80 2.52
CA CYS A 173 -20.25 13.16 1.29
C CYS A 173 -21.56 13.92 1.57
N LYS A 174 -22.17 13.72 2.75
CA LYS A 174 -23.38 14.46 3.18
C LYS A 174 -23.07 15.83 3.78
N SER A 175 -21.80 16.12 4.06
CA SER A 175 -21.36 17.36 4.70
C SER A 175 -20.84 18.43 3.72
N ALA A 176 -20.92 18.18 2.40
CA ALA A 176 -20.70 19.22 1.41
C ALA A 176 -21.85 20.25 1.49
N PRO A 177 -21.55 21.55 1.76
CA PRO A 177 -22.58 22.58 1.89
C PRO A 177 -23.07 23.04 0.51
N ASP A 178 -24.34 23.47 0.49
CA ASP A 178 -24.97 24.26 -0.58
C ASP A 178 -24.21 25.57 -0.89
#